data_AF-A0A2I0INS4-F1
#
_entry.id   AF-A0A2I0INS4-F1
#
_cell.length_a   1.000
_cell.length_b   1.000
_cell.length_c   1.000
_cell.angle_alpha   90.00
_cell.angle_beta   90.00
_cell.angle_gamma   90.00
#
_symmetry.space_group_name_H-M   'P 1'
#
loop_
_entity.id
_entity.type
_entity.pdbx_description
1 polymer ?
#
loop_
_entity_poly.entity_id
_entity_poly.type
_entity_poly.pdbx_seq_one_letter_code
_entity_poly.pdbx_strand_id
1 'polypeptide(L)'
;MHPILFPSSSYITYISLIVLILCRGISGATFTLINRCEFTVWPGTLANAGSSPLDSTGFELGPGSSRVFHSSTSWSGRFWGRTGCSFDPSTGRGSCLTGDCGSGQIECN
;
A
#
# COMPACT_ATOMS: atom_id res chain seq x y z
N MET A 1 49.88 27.60 10.91
CA MET A 1 49.33 26.75 9.82
C MET A 1 49.10 25.37 10.42
N HIS A 2 47.85 25.02 10.74
CA HIS A 2 47.52 23.68 11.24
C HIS A 2 47.40 22.74 10.03
N PRO A 3 48.13 21.60 10.00
CA PRO A 3 48.04 20.68 8.88
C PRO A 3 46.65 20.04 8.87
N ILE A 4 45.98 20.16 7.74
CA ILE A 4 44.71 19.51 7.46
C ILE A 4 45.04 18.03 7.27
N LEU A 5 44.81 17.20 8.28
CA LEU A 5 44.98 15.75 8.20
C LEU A 5 43.87 15.18 7.30
N PHE A 6 44.23 14.81 6.07
CA PHE A 6 43.33 14.08 5.18
C PHE A 6 43.17 12.64 5.70
N PRO A 7 41.94 12.16 5.97
CA PRO A 7 41.72 10.80 6.45
C PRO A 7 42.12 9.78 5.37
N SER A 8 42.74 8.66 5.78
CA SER A 8 43.12 7.60 4.85
C SER A 8 41.88 6.93 4.22
N SER A 9 42.02 6.39 3.00
CA SER A 9 40.93 5.73 2.25
C SER A 9 40.21 4.62 3.07
N SER A 10 40.95 3.94 3.93
CA SER A 10 40.42 2.93 4.85
C SER A 10 39.47 3.50 5.92
N TYR A 11 39.71 4.72 6.40
CA TYR A 11 38.78 5.38 7.34
C TYR A 11 37.51 5.85 6.63
N ILE A 12 37.62 6.36 5.41
CA ILE A 12 36.46 6.80 4.62
C ILE A 12 35.53 5.61 4.35
N THR A 13 36.07 4.47 3.93
CA THR A 13 35.29 3.24 3.71
C THR A 13 34.64 2.72 4.99
N TYR A 14 35.35 2.76 6.13
CA TYR A 14 34.78 2.39 7.44
C TYR A 14 33.62 3.31 7.84
N ILE A 15 33.79 4.62 7.72
CA ILE A 15 32.75 5.61 8.04
C ILE A 15 31.54 5.41 7.12
N SER A 16 31.73 5.21 5.82
CA SER A 16 30.64 4.94 4.88
C SER A 16 29.86 3.67 5.23
N LEU A 17 30.55 2.58 5.61
CA LEU A 17 29.90 1.34 6.05
C LEU A 17 29.10 1.56 7.35
N ILE A 18 29.66 2.28 8.32
CA ILE A 18 28.98 2.65 9.56
C ILE A 18 27.72 3.50 9.27
N VAL A 19 27.82 4.49 8.37
CA VAL A 19 26.68 5.33 7.97
C VAL A 19 25.58 4.50 7.29
N LEU A 20 25.94 3.58 6.39
CA LEU A 20 24.96 2.69 5.74
C LEU A 20 24.26 1.76 6.75
N ILE A 21 24.98 1.27 7.77
CA ILE A 21 24.41 0.45 8.85
C ILE A 21 23.48 1.27 9.76
N LEU A 22 23.82 2.54 10.02
CA LEU A 22 23.04 3.44 10.87
C LEU A 22 21.83 4.08 10.16
N CYS A 23 21.85 4.15 8.82
CA CYS A 23 20.71 4.58 8.00
C CYS A 23 19.60 3.53 8.04
N ARG A 24 18.75 3.58 9.08
CA ARG A 24 17.47 2.87 9.05
C ARG A 24 16.55 3.58 8.05
N GLY A 25 16.18 2.89 6.98
CA GLY A 25 15.15 3.39 6.06
C GLY A 25 13.84 3.63 6.81
N ILE A 26 13.13 4.70 6.46
CA ILE A 26 11.76 4.92 6.95
C ILE A 26 10.85 3.98 6.15
N SER A 27 10.05 3.16 6.84
CA SER A 27 9.07 2.27 6.21
C SER A 27 7.65 2.79 6.48
N GLY A 28 6.74 2.59 5.53
CA GLY A 28 5.35 2.98 5.71
C GLY A 28 4.55 2.00 6.57
N ALA A 29 3.24 2.21 6.61
CA ALA A 29 2.34 1.37 7.39
C ALA A 29 2.06 0.04 6.66
N THR A 30 1.82 -1.01 7.43
CA THR A 30 1.28 -2.27 6.92
C THR A 30 -0.17 -2.39 7.33
N PHE A 31 -1.07 -2.49 6.35
CA PHE A 31 -2.50 -2.63 6.55
C PHE A 31 -2.90 -4.07 6.29
N THR A 32 -3.57 -4.70 7.26
CA THR A 32 -4.17 -6.04 7.08
C THR A 32 -5.68 -5.90 7.07
N LEU A 33 -6.29 -6.13 5.91
CA LEU A 33 -7.73 -6.12 5.74
C LEU A 33 -8.23 -7.55 5.93
N ILE A 34 -9.13 -7.75 6.90
CA ILE A 34 -9.67 -9.06 7.26
C ILE A 34 -11.20 -9.00 7.11
N ASN A 35 -11.75 -9.89 6.29
CA ASN A 35 -13.19 -10.06 6.21
C ASN A 35 -13.65 -11.03 7.31
N ARG A 36 -14.35 -10.50 8.33
CA ARG A 36 -14.99 -11.31 9.37
C ARG A 36 -16.51 -11.42 9.18
N CYS A 37 -17.02 -11.01 8.02
CA CYS A 37 -18.42 -11.23 7.65
C CYS A 37 -18.59 -12.65 7.09
N GLU A 38 -19.82 -13.16 7.19
CA GLU A 38 -20.22 -14.47 6.62
C GLU A 38 -20.47 -14.41 5.09
N PHE A 39 -20.18 -13.27 4.46
CA PHE A 39 -20.37 -13.04 3.04
C PHE A 39 -19.15 -12.35 2.42
N THR A 40 -18.99 -12.49 1.11
CA THR A 40 -17.93 -11.82 0.35
C THR A 40 -18.11 -10.32 0.38
N VAL A 41 -17.03 -9.60 0.63
CA VAL A 41 -16.95 -8.14 0.49
C VAL A 41 -15.91 -7.80 -0.58
N TRP A 42 -16.04 -6.63 -1.19
CA TRP A 42 -15.06 -6.15 -2.15
C TRP A 42 -14.42 -4.87 -1.63
N PRO A 43 -13.36 -4.93 -0.80
CA PRO A 43 -12.75 -3.71 -0.28
C PRO A 43 -12.27 -2.82 -1.43
N GLY A 44 -12.47 -1.51 -1.27
CA GLY A 44 -11.90 -0.47 -2.12
C GLY A 44 -10.80 0.28 -1.38
N THR A 45 -9.80 0.76 -2.11
CA THR A 45 -8.72 1.60 -1.60
C THR A 45 -8.55 2.81 -2.51
N LEU A 46 -8.28 3.97 -1.93
CA LEU A 46 -7.97 5.17 -2.70
C LEU A 46 -6.90 5.98 -1.98
N ALA A 47 -5.82 6.29 -2.69
CA ALA A 47 -4.82 7.24 -2.24
C ALA A 47 -5.35 8.67 -2.40
N ASN A 48 -5.05 9.54 -1.43
CA ASN A 48 -5.32 10.97 -1.54
C ASN A 48 -4.33 11.63 -2.53
N ALA A 49 -4.64 12.85 -2.96
CA ALA A 49 -3.78 13.61 -3.85
C ALA A 49 -2.35 13.73 -3.28
N GLY A 50 -1.35 13.44 -4.12
CA GLY A 50 0.06 13.46 -3.72
C GLY A 50 0.57 12.20 -3.02
N SER A 51 -0.30 11.21 -2.76
CA SER A 51 0.11 9.88 -2.29
C SER A 51 0.13 8.86 -3.44
N SER A 52 1.09 7.95 -3.42
CA SER A 52 1.13 6.84 -4.37
C SER A 52 -0.03 5.86 -4.14
N PRO A 53 -0.64 5.28 -5.19
CA PRO A 53 -1.59 4.18 -5.04
C PRO A 53 -0.96 2.98 -4.31
N LEU A 54 -1.80 2.19 -3.65
CA LEU A 54 -1.43 0.87 -3.17
C LEU A 54 -1.45 -0.13 -4.35
N ASP A 55 -1.00 -1.36 -4.12
CA ASP A 55 -0.93 -2.43 -5.14
C ASP A 55 -2.29 -2.79 -5.79
N SER A 56 -3.41 -2.38 -5.19
CA SER A 56 -4.76 -2.54 -5.72
C SER A 56 -5.70 -1.48 -5.12
N THR A 57 -6.61 -0.97 -5.93
CA THR A 57 -7.68 -0.03 -5.57
C THR A 57 -9.02 -0.71 -5.34
N GLY A 58 -9.15 -1.99 -5.71
CA GLY A 58 -10.29 -2.79 -5.33
C GLY A 58 -10.11 -4.27 -5.60
N PHE A 59 -10.63 -5.13 -4.72
CA PHE A 59 -10.45 -6.58 -4.83
C PHE A 59 -11.59 -7.34 -4.14
N GLU A 60 -11.75 -8.61 -4.49
CA GLU A 60 -12.66 -9.53 -3.80
C GLU A 60 -12.00 -10.11 -2.54
N LEU A 61 -12.75 -10.17 -1.43
CA LEU A 61 -12.30 -10.75 -0.18
C LEU A 61 -13.40 -11.65 0.41
N GLY A 62 -13.23 -12.95 0.27
CA GLY A 62 -14.17 -13.96 0.78
C GLY A 62 -14.24 -14.02 2.33
N PRO A 63 -15.25 -14.71 2.89
CA PRO A 63 -15.41 -14.88 4.34
C PRO A 63 -14.14 -15.44 5.01
N GLY A 64 -13.77 -14.89 6.16
CA GLY A 64 -12.61 -15.29 6.95
C GLY A 64 -11.24 -14.98 6.32
N SER A 65 -11.22 -14.47 5.09
CA SER A 65 -9.98 -14.22 4.34
C SER A 65 -9.37 -12.86 4.69
N SER A 66 -8.07 -12.71 4.42
CA SER A 66 -7.36 -11.46 4.65
C SER A 66 -6.41 -11.12 3.51
N ARG A 67 -6.14 -9.82 3.32
CA ARG A 67 -5.12 -9.31 2.40
C ARG A 67 -4.28 -8.23 3.07
N VAL A 68 -2.99 -8.23 2.79
CA VAL A 68 -2.02 -7.27 3.33
C VAL A 68 -1.65 -6.24 2.27
N PHE A 69 -1.50 -4.98 2.68
CA PHE A 69 -0.97 -3.89 1.88
C PHE A 69 0.18 -3.21 2.61
N HIS A 70 1.18 -2.79 1.86
CA HIS A 70 2.29 -1.97 2.36
C HIS A 70 2.18 -0.58 1.74
N SER A 71 2.23 0.45 2.58
CA SER A 71 2.19 1.84 2.12
C SER A 71 3.58 2.45 2.09
N SER A 72 3.71 3.58 1.40
CA SER A 72 4.85 4.47 1.60
C SER A 72 4.72 5.20 2.95
N THR A 73 5.83 5.80 3.39
CA THR A 73 5.99 6.46 4.70
C THR A 73 5.06 7.63 4.95
N SER A 74 4.53 8.21 3.89
CA SER A 74 3.67 9.40 3.93
C SER A 74 2.34 9.15 3.23
N TRP A 75 1.96 7.88 3.07
CA TRP A 75 0.72 7.53 2.41
C TRP A 75 -0.48 8.06 3.20
N SER A 76 -1.35 8.78 2.49
CA SER A 76 -2.65 9.21 2.98
C SER A 76 -3.70 8.67 2.03
N GLY A 77 -4.78 8.14 2.57
CA GLY A 77 -5.85 7.55 1.76
C GLY A 77 -6.96 6.97 2.61
N ARG A 78 -7.79 6.15 1.97
CA ARG A 78 -8.95 5.52 2.58
C ARG A 78 -9.13 4.08 2.12
N PHE A 79 -9.72 3.30 3.01
CA PHE A 79 -10.26 1.98 2.73
C PHE A 79 -11.76 1.99 3.02
N TRP A 80 -12.54 1.23 2.28
CA TRP A 80 -13.96 1.01 2.56
C TRP A 80 -14.38 -0.38 2.10
N GLY A 81 -15.48 -0.89 2.66
CA GLY A 81 -16.08 -2.15 2.22
C GLY A 81 -17.16 -1.91 1.16
N ARG A 82 -17.20 -2.76 0.14
CA ARG A 82 -18.33 -2.87 -0.80
C ARG A 82 -19.04 -4.20 -0.60
N THR A 83 -20.35 -4.21 -0.79
CA THR A 83 -21.16 -5.43 -0.61
C THR A 83 -22.19 -5.59 -1.73
N GLY A 84 -22.62 -6.83 -1.95
CA GLY A 84 -23.60 -7.16 -3.00
C GLY A 84 -23.08 -6.81 -4.40
N CYS A 85 -21.80 -7.07 -4.67
CA CYS A 85 -21.22 -6.77 -5.98
C CYS A 85 -21.49 -7.90 -6.98
N SER A 86 -21.73 -7.52 -8.23
CA SER A 86 -21.89 -8.45 -9.35
C SER A 86 -21.11 -7.92 -10.55
N PHE A 87 -20.09 -8.66 -10.97
CA PHE A 87 -19.26 -8.36 -12.14
C PHE A 87 -19.47 -9.43 -13.20
N ASP A 88 -19.75 -8.99 -14.42
CA ASP A 88 -19.90 -9.87 -15.57
C ASP A 88 -18.55 -10.55 -15.89
N PRO A 89 -18.47 -11.90 -15.91
CA PRO A 89 -17.21 -12.60 -16.13
C PRO A 89 -16.57 -12.37 -17.51
N SER A 90 -17.37 -12.00 -18.52
CA SER A 90 -16.89 -11.82 -19.89
C SER A 90 -16.31 -10.43 -20.15
N THR A 91 -16.84 -9.41 -19.45
CA THR A 91 -16.47 -8.00 -19.64
C THR A 91 -15.72 -7.42 -18.43
N GLY A 92 -15.77 -8.08 -17.28
CA GLY A 92 -15.27 -7.57 -15.99
C GLY A 92 -16.07 -6.37 -15.47
N ARG A 93 -17.22 -6.05 -16.08
CA ARG A 93 -18.02 -4.87 -15.74
C ARG A 93 -19.13 -5.19 -14.76
N GLY A 94 -19.41 -4.28 -13.83
CA GLY A 94 -20.39 -4.52 -12.79
C GLY A 94 -20.63 -3.34 -11.87
N SER A 95 -21.32 -3.60 -10.76
CA SER A 95 -21.57 -2.64 -9.69
C SER A 95 -21.80 -3.34 -8.36
N CYS A 96 -21.75 -2.55 -7.29
CA CYS A 96 -22.06 -2.95 -5.92
C CYS A 96 -23.30 -2.24 -5.37
N LEU A 97 -24.01 -2.90 -4.46
CA LEU A 97 -25.19 -2.31 -3.80
C LEU A 97 -24.81 -1.22 -2.80
N THR A 98 -23.71 -1.41 -2.07
CA THR A 98 -23.19 -0.43 -1.10
C THR A 98 -21.72 -0.17 -1.32
N GLY A 99 -21.29 1.07 -1.06
CA GLY A 99 -19.90 1.49 -1.18
C GLY A 99 -19.36 1.50 -2.62
N ASP A 100 -20.22 1.38 -3.64
CA ASP A 100 -19.79 1.38 -5.04
C ASP A 100 -18.94 2.61 -5.37
N CYS A 101 -17.88 2.40 -6.15
CA CYS A 101 -16.93 3.45 -6.50
C CYS A 101 -17.14 4.02 -7.90
N GLY A 102 -18.14 3.55 -8.64
CA GLY A 102 -18.54 4.11 -9.93
C GLY A 102 -17.61 3.80 -11.11
N SER A 103 -16.52 3.05 -10.91
CA SER A 103 -15.61 2.63 -12.00
C SER A 103 -16.26 1.63 -12.95
N GLY A 104 -17.28 0.92 -12.47
CA GLY A 104 -17.90 -0.19 -13.17
C GLY A 104 -17.03 -1.44 -13.20
N GLN A 105 -15.97 -1.52 -12.40
CA GLN A 105 -15.01 -2.63 -12.33
C GLN A 105 -14.72 -3.02 -10.87
N ILE A 106 -14.01 -4.14 -10.66
CA ILE A 106 -13.54 -4.51 -9.32
C ILE A 106 -12.55 -3.46 -8.81
N GLU A 107 -11.61 -3.00 -9.63
CA GLU A 107 -10.71 -1.89 -9.29
C GLU A 107 -11.47 -0.55 -9.25
N CYS A 108 -11.06 0.37 -8.37
CA CYS A 108 -11.69 1.68 -8.17
C CYS A 108 -10.82 2.82 -8.73
N ASN A 109 -10.54 2.73 -10.04
CA ASN A 109 -9.78 3.72 -10.82
C ASN A 109 -10.70 4.61 -11.65
#